data_AF-A0A7S8IDE3-F1
#
_entry.id   AF-A0A7S8IDE3-F1
#
_cell.length_a   1.000
_cell.length_b   1.000
_cell.length_c   1.000
_cell.angle_alpha   90.00
_cell.angle_beta   90.00
_cell.angle_gamma   90.00
#
_symmetry.space_group_name_H-M   'P 1'
#
loop_
_entity.id
_entity.type
_entity.pdbx_description
1 polymer ?
#
loop_
_entity_poly.entity_id
_entity_poly.type
_entity_poly.pdbx_seq_one_letter_code
_entity_poly.pdbx_strand_id
1 'polypeptide(L)' 'MTKSWMWQSGAGGVQGAIMDLDDSVVRWMNEPGCACSGSEAEQTLADFIEKGPRYLMPPTDVLAEMQNVAQEHLQTTA' A
#
# COMPACT_ATOMS: atom_id res chain seq x y z
N MET A 1 -8.69 4.69 -9.10
CA MET A 1 -7.46 5.49 -9.23
C MET A 1 -6.37 4.72 -8.50
N THR A 2 -5.18 4.60 -9.09
CA THR A 2 -4.10 3.80 -8.48
C THR A 2 -2.95 4.70 -8.02
N LYS A 3 -2.42 4.41 -6.83
CA LYS A 3 -1.19 5.01 -6.29
C LYS A 3 -0.21 3.90 -5.93
N SER A 4 1.07 4.16 -6.09
CA SER A 4 2.11 3.15 -5.89
C SER A 4 3.31 3.73 -5.16
N TRP A 5 3.83 2.97 -4.20
CA TRP A 5 5.02 3.31 -3.43
C TRP A 5 6.01 2.17 -3.50
N MET A 6 7.29 2.53 -3.44
CA MET A 6 8.39 1.58 -3.35
C MET A 6 9.39 2.10 -2.32
N TRP A 7 9.97 1.21 -1.54
CA TRP A 7 10.98 1.54 -0.54
C TRP A 7 12.00 0.42 -0.41
N GLN A 8 13.16 0.76 0.13
CA GLN A 8 14.20 -0.22 0.42
C GLN A 8 13.76 -1.09 1.62
N SER A 9 13.87 -2.41 1.47
CA SER A 9 13.60 -3.34 2.56
C SER A 9 14.75 -3.36 3.55
N GLY A 10 14.47 -3.64 4.83
CA GLY A 10 15.50 -3.80 5.86
C GLY A 10 16.50 -4.93 5.59
N ALA A 11 16.17 -5.86 4.69
CA ALA A 11 17.02 -6.98 4.27
C ALA A 11 17.86 -6.69 3.01
N GLY A 12 17.82 -5.46 2.48
CA GLY A 12 18.59 -5.06 1.30
C GLY A 12 17.88 -5.32 -0.05
N GLY A 13 16.57 -5.58 -0.03
CA GLY A 13 15.72 -5.71 -1.22
C GLY A 13 14.86 -4.46 -1.47
N VAL A 14 13.85 -4.60 -2.32
CA VAL A 14 12.86 -3.55 -2.60
C VAL A 14 11.48 -4.09 -2.29
N GLN A 15 10.72 -3.32 -1.52
CA GLN A 15 9.33 -3.57 -1.18
C GLN A 15 8.45 -2.48 -1.78
N GLY A 16 7.16 -2.75 -1.88
CA GLY A 16 6.21 -1.77 -2.39
C GLY A 16 4.77 -2.05 -1.99
N ALA A 17 3.93 -1.07 -2.27
CA ALA A 17 2.50 -1.18 -2.15
C ALA A 17 1.83 -0.46 -3.32
N ILE A 18 0.73 -1.03 -3.80
CA ILE A 18 -0.17 -0.42 -4.77
C ILE A 18 -1.51 -0.26 -4.07
N MET A 19 -1.97 0.98 -3.90
CA MET A 19 -3.31 1.27 -3.42
C MET A 19 -4.21 1.54 -4.61
N ASP A 20 -5.21 0.69 -4.77
CA ASP A 20 -6.28 0.81 -5.74
C ASP A 20 -7.51 1.39 -5.04
N LEU A 21 -7.77 2.68 -5.28
CA LEU A 21 -8.87 3.41 -4.64
C LEU A 21 -10.23 3.06 -5.27
N ASP A 22 -10.27 2.57 -6.51
CA ASP A 22 -11.55 2.18 -7.12
C ASP A 22 -12.00 0.84 -6.52
N ASP A 23 -11.06 -0.10 -6.36
CA ASP A 23 -11.31 -1.41 -5.75
C ASP A 23 -11.25 -1.37 -4.21
N SER A 24 -10.85 -0.23 -3.62
CA SER A 24 -10.65 -0.07 -2.17
C SER A 24 -9.71 -1.13 -1.56
N VAL A 25 -8.57 -1.39 -2.21
CA VAL A 25 -7.57 -2.37 -1.75
C VAL A 25 -6.14 -1.82 -1.77
N VAL A 26 -5.30 -2.36 -0.90
CA VAL A 26 -3.84 -2.19 -0.85
C VAL A 26 -3.20 -3.54 -1.16
N ARG A 27 -2.46 -3.57 -2.25
CA ARG A 27 -1.71 -4.71 -2.78
C ARG A 27 -0.25 -4.56 -2.37
N TRP A 28 0.28 -5.52 -1.61
CA TRP A 28 1.64 -5.49 -1.07
C TRP A 28 2.60 -6.31 -1.94
N MET A 29 3.83 -5.83 -2.08
CA MET A 29 4.88 -6.44 -2.91
C MET A 29 6.18 -6.55 -2.11
N ASN A 30 6.65 -7.77 -1.82
CA ASN A 30 7.82 -7.98 -0.96
C ASN A 30 9.14 -8.00 -1.74
N GLU A 31 9.07 -8.29 -3.04
CA GLU A 31 10.17 -8.19 -3.99
C GLU A 31 9.76 -7.33 -5.20
N PRO A 32 10.71 -6.85 -6.02
CA PRO A 32 10.41 -6.30 -7.34
C PRO A 32 9.88 -7.42 -8.26
N GLY A 33 8.65 -7.85 -8.00
CA GLY A 33 7.93 -8.82 -8.78
C GLY A 33 7.51 -8.17 -10.09
N CYS A 34 8.12 -8.64 -11.17
CA CYS A 34 7.63 -8.45 -12.53
C CYS A 34 6.10 -8.64 -12.54
N ALA A 35 5.37 -7.81 -13.30
CA ALA A 35 3.90 -7.75 -13.36
C ALA A 35 3.16 -9.07 -13.66
N CYS A 36 3.86 -10.21 -13.73
CA CYS A 36 3.36 -11.54 -14.00
C CYS A 36 2.95 -12.35 -12.76
N SER A 37 3.36 -11.96 -11.54
CA SER A 37 3.10 -12.77 -10.32
C SER A 37 2.17 -12.13 -9.28
N GLY A 38 1.54 -11.00 -9.60
CA GLY A 38 0.52 -10.39 -8.74
C GLY A 38 1.06 -9.85 -7.42
N SER A 39 0.20 -9.18 -6.66
CA SER A 39 0.50 -8.78 -5.29
C SER A 39 0.66 -10.02 -4.41
N GLU A 40 1.68 -10.05 -3.56
CA GLU A 40 1.90 -11.17 -2.64
C GLU A 40 0.84 -11.22 -1.53
N ALA A 41 0.23 -10.07 -1.24
CA ALA A 41 -0.88 -9.99 -0.30
C ALA A 41 -1.80 -8.80 -0.61
N GLU A 42 -3.08 -8.95 -0.30
CA GLU A 42 -4.08 -7.88 -0.38
C GLU A 42 -4.63 -7.53 1.00
N GLN A 43 -4.88 -6.24 1.20
CA GLN A 43 -5.52 -5.66 2.38
C GLN A 43 -6.61 -4.70 1.94
N THR A 44 -7.81 -4.77 2.52
CA THR A 44 -8.84 -3.76 2.21
C THR A 44 -8.41 -2.37 2.71
N LEU A 45 -8.80 -1.31 2.00
CA LEU A 45 -8.51 0.06 2.40
C LEU A 45 -9.09 0.40 3.79
N ALA A 46 -10.29 -0.08 4.11
CA ALA A 46 -10.90 0.11 5.42
C ALA A 46 -10.04 -0.48 6.56
N ASP A 47 -9.55 -1.71 6.38
CA ASP A 47 -8.68 -2.35 7.35
C ASP A 47 -7.29 -1.69 7.44
N PHE A 48 -6.75 -1.19 6.32
CA PHE A 48 -5.53 -0.38 6.32
C PHE A 48 -5.69 0.91 7.14
N ILE A 49 -6.84 1.58 7.03
CA ILE A 49 -7.12 2.82 7.77
C ILE A 49 -7.33 2.52 9.26
N GLU A 50 -8.08 1.46 9.59
CA GLU A 50 -8.41 1.12 10.98
C GLU A 50 -7.21 0.56 11.74
N LYS A 51 -6.42 -0.31 11.10
CA LYS A 51 -5.40 -1.13 11.77
C LYS A 51 -3.98 -0.90 11.28
N GLY A 52 -3.79 -0.07 10.26
CA GLY A 52 -2.49 0.17 9.65
C GLY A 52 -2.05 -0.95 8.70
N PRO A 53 -0.79 -0.92 8.26
CA PRO A 53 -0.26 -1.89 7.31
C PRO A 53 -0.07 -3.28 7.96
N ARG A 54 -0.53 -4.34 7.28
CA ARG A 54 -0.49 -5.70 7.85
C ARG A 54 0.67 -6.58 7.39
N TYR A 55 1.09 -6.45 6.14
CA TYR A 55 1.98 -7.41 5.51
C TYR A 55 3.43 -6.93 5.44
N LEU A 56 3.60 -5.66 5.11
CA LEU A 56 4.89 -5.00 5.06
C LEU A 56 4.81 -3.75 5.94
N MET A 57 5.94 -3.34 6.51
CA MET A 57 6.02 -2.09 7.27
C MET A 57 6.74 -1.04 6.41
N PRO A 58 6.01 -0.10 5.80
CA PRO A 58 6.65 1.00 5.09
C PRO A 58 7.45 1.87 6.07
N PRO A 59 8.50 2.55 5.58
CA PRO A 59 9.11 3.67 6.30
C PRO A 59 8.07 4.71 6.70
N THR A 60 8.35 5.46 7.78
CA THR A 60 7.38 6.40 8.38
C THR A 60 6.88 7.48 7.43
N ASP A 61 7.74 7.96 6.53
CA ASP A 61 7.40 8.94 5.51
C ASP A 61 6.46 8.35 4.44
N VAL A 62 6.77 7.15 3.94
CA VAL A 62 5.92 6.43 2.99
C VAL A 62 4.58 6.09 3.62
N LEU A 63 4.57 5.61 4.87
CA LEU A 63 3.34 5.29 5.58
C LEU A 63 2.45 6.53 5.76
N ALA A 64 3.05 7.67 6.13
CA ALA A 64 2.31 8.92 6.27
C ALA A 64 1.69 9.35 4.93
N GLU A 65 2.41 9.22 3.81
CA GLU A 65 1.87 9.51 2.48
C GLU A 65 0.71 8.59 2.12
N MET A 66 0.86 7.27 2.35
CA MET A 66 -0.21 6.30 2.12
C MET A 66 -1.47 6.59 2.95
N GLN A 67 -1.29 6.98 4.22
CA GLN A 67 -2.39 7.35 5.10
C GLN A 67 -3.10 8.63 4.65
N ASN A 68 -2.34 9.64 4.21
CA ASN A 68 -2.93 10.87 3.67
C ASN A 68 -3.79 10.57 2.44
N VAL A 69 -3.29 9.77 1.49
CA VAL A 69 -4.07 9.35 0.32
C VAL A 69 -5.34 8.59 0.71
N ALA A 70 -5.25 7.68 1.68
CA ALA A 70 -6.41 6.92 2.15
C ALA A 70 -7.47 7.82 2.81
N GLN A 71 -7.04 8.82 3.58
CA GLN A 71 -7.93 9.78 4.23
C GLN A 71 -8.56 10.76 3.24
N GLU A 72 -7.80 11.27 2.27
CA GLU A 72 -8.30 12.12 1.19
C GLU A 72 -9.39 11.40 0.40
N HIS A 73 -9.19 10.12 0.09
CA HIS A 73 -10.19 9.32 -0.60
C HIS A 73 -11.52 9.25 0.17
N LEU A 74 -11.47 8.98 1.48
CA LEU A 74 -12.67 8.98 2.34
C LEU A 74 -13.41 10.32 2.31
N GLN A 75 -12.69 11.44 2.33
CA GLN A 75 -13.29 12.78 2.32
C GLN A 75 -13.96 13.12 0.98
N THR A 76 -13.48 12.54 -0.13
CA THR A 76 -14.08 12.75 -1.45
C THR A 76 -15.29 11.86 -1.74
N THR A 77 -15.46 10.78 -0.99
CA THR A 77 -16.58 9.83 -1.14
C THR A 77 -17.71 10.03 -0.11
N ALA A 78 -17.54 10.95 0.85
CA ALA A 78 -18.52 11.32 1.86
C ALA A 78 -19.42 12.48 1.39
#